data_AF-A0A2G5USR6-F1
#
_entry.id   AF-A0A2G5USR6-F1
#
_cell.length_a   1.000
_cell.length_b   1.000
_cell.length_c   1.000
_cell.angle_alpha   90.00
_cell.angle_beta   90.00
_cell.angle_gamma   90.00
#
_symmetry.space_group_name_H-M   'P 1'
#
loop_
_entity.id
_entity.type
_entity.pdbx_description
1 polymer ?
#
loop_
_entity_poly.entity_id
_entity_poly.type
_entity_poly.pdbx_seq_one_letter_code
_entity_poly.pdbx_strand_id
1 'polypeptide(L)'
;MNRWKSGEQCQKLEYLQIGIEFNNLPNDLLNENGVKHIDAIKTPPTHTLPKLSKTEYVPNTTPINSHSYIVRETDNRVASVSIQDKSFCFGVWDKTEEEFLRMVK
;
A
#
# COMPACT_ATOMS: atom_id res chain seq x y z
N MET A 1 9.69 -5.23 -0.46
CA MET A 1 9.45 -3.80 -0.15
C MET A 1 10.66 -2.93 -0.48
N ASN A 2 11.85 -3.23 0.05
CA ASN A 2 13.08 -2.43 -0.18
C ASN A 2 13.42 -2.18 -1.66
N ARG A 3 13.35 -3.20 -2.51
CA ARG A 3 13.61 -3.03 -3.95
C ARG A 3 12.59 -2.14 -4.68
N TRP A 4 11.34 -2.09 -4.21
CA TRP A 4 10.37 -1.15 -4.75
C TRP A 4 10.65 0.26 -4.25
N LYS A 5 10.96 0.39 -2.95
CA LYS A 5 11.29 1.67 -2.31
C LYS A 5 12.54 2.33 -2.92
N SER A 6 13.58 1.56 -3.21
CA SER A 6 14.78 2.05 -3.91
C SER A 6 14.58 2.29 -5.40
N GLY A 7 13.39 1.95 -5.95
CA GLY A 7 13.11 2.03 -7.38
C GLY A 7 13.83 0.98 -8.24
N GLU A 8 14.51 0.01 -7.64
CA GLU A 8 15.25 -1.05 -8.35
C GLU A 8 14.33 -2.03 -9.09
N GLN A 9 13.19 -2.38 -8.50
CA GLN A 9 12.24 -3.36 -9.07
C GLN A 9 10.79 -2.94 -8.90
N CYS A 10 9.90 -3.55 -9.69
CA CYS A 10 8.45 -3.40 -9.58
C CYS A 10 7.96 -1.95 -9.77
N GLN A 11 8.65 -1.15 -10.58
CA GLN A 11 8.36 0.28 -10.77
C GLN A 11 6.93 0.55 -11.27
N LYS A 12 6.39 -0.37 -12.07
CA LYS A 12 5.04 -0.35 -12.65
C LYS A 12 3.98 -1.06 -11.79
N LEU A 13 4.32 -1.45 -10.56
CA LEU A 13 3.37 -2.08 -9.66
C LEU A 13 2.31 -1.06 -9.23
N GLU A 14 1.03 -1.43 -9.32
CA GLU A 14 -0.11 -0.59 -8.91
C GLU A 14 -0.83 -1.17 -7.69
N TYR A 15 -0.99 -2.48 -7.64
CA TYR A 15 -1.64 -3.19 -6.55
C TYR A 15 -1.03 -4.59 -6.38
N LEU A 16 -0.83 -5.02 -5.14
CA LEU A 16 -0.39 -6.35 -4.78
C LEU A 16 -1.11 -6.80 -3.52
N GLN A 17 -1.64 -8.02 -3.55
CA GLN A 17 -2.20 -8.70 -2.40
C GLN A 17 -1.59 -10.10 -2.33
N ILE A 18 -0.97 -10.43 -1.19
CA ILE A 18 -0.35 -11.73 -0.96
C ILE A 18 -1.03 -12.37 0.24
N GLY A 19 -1.62 -13.55 0.05
CA GLY A 19 -2.14 -14.36 1.15
C GLY A 19 -1.01 -14.84 2.06
N ILE A 20 -1.21 -14.72 3.36
CA ILE A 20 -0.30 -15.14 4.41
C ILE A 20 -0.93 -16.36 5.08
N GLU A 21 -0.24 -17.50 5.03
CA GLU A 21 -0.75 -18.74 5.64
C GLU A 21 -0.53 -18.81 7.16
N PHE A 22 0.34 -17.96 7.73
CA PHE A 22 0.72 -18.01 9.14
C PHE A 22 0.00 -16.96 9.99
N ASN A 23 -0.52 -17.37 11.16
CA ASN A 23 -1.23 -16.51 12.12
C ASN A 23 -0.34 -15.47 12.81
N ASN A 24 0.99 -15.57 12.69
CA ASN A 24 1.94 -14.66 13.32
C ASN A 24 2.66 -13.88 12.22
N LEU A 25 1.99 -12.88 11.65
CA LEU A 25 2.76 -11.85 10.97
C LEU A 25 3.24 -10.87 12.04
N PRO A 26 4.56 -10.77 12.28
CA PRO A 26 5.05 -9.78 13.22
C PRO A 26 4.75 -8.40 12.65
N ASN A 27 4.10 -7.54 13.45
CA ASN A 27 3.97 -6.11 13.16
C ASN A 27 5.33 -5.47 12.78
N ASP A 28 6.44 -6.11 13.16
CA ASP A 28 7.81 -5.76 12.83
C ASP A 28 8.10 -5.70 11.32
N LEU A 29 7.35 -6.43 10.48
CA LEU A 29 7.51 -6.39 9.02
C LEU A 29 7.28 -4.98 8.46
N LEU A 30 6.40 -4.20 9.10
CA LEU A 30 6.16 -2.80 8.79
C LEU A 30 7.18 -1.88 9.47
N ASN A 31 7.68 -2.22 10.66
CA ASN A 31 8.60 -1.35 11.40
C ASN A 31 9.99 -1.23 10.75
N GLU A 32 10.48 -2.26 10.05
CA GLU A 32 11.88 -2.29 9.58
C GLU A 32 12.17 -1.54 8.27
N ASN A 33 11.16 -1.12 7.50
CA ASN A 33 11.35 -0.72 6.10
C ASN A 33 11.19 0.79 5.82
N GLY A 34 11.28 1.62 6.87
CA GLY A 34 11.04 3.06 6.78
C GLY A 34 9.61 3.38 6.38
N VAL A 35 8.67 2.60 6.93
CA VAL A 35 7.24 2.89 6.90
C VAL A 35 6.99 4.17 7.69
N LYS A 36 6.22 5.06 7.09
CA LYS A 36 5.69 6.27 7.70
C LYS A 36 4.26 6.02 8.11
N HIS A 37 3.82 6.76 9.13
CA HIS A 37 2.47 6.65 9.66
C HIS A 37 1.74 7.99 9.53
N ILE A 38 0.53 7.94 8.98
CA ILE A 38 -0.47 8.98 9.12
C ILE A 38 -0.90 8.99 10.60
N ASP A 39 -1.17 10.19 11.12
CA ASP A 39 -1.73 10.37 12.46
C ASP A 39 -2.97 9.48 12.67
N ALA A 40 -2.99 8.73 13.77
CA ALA A 40 -4.04 7.77 14.09
C ALA A 40 -5.45 8.40 14.18
N ILE A 41 -5.53 9.71 14.44
CA ILE A 41 -6.81 10.43 14.54
C ILE A 41 -7.36 10.79 13.14
N LYS A 42 -6.47 10.87 12.13
CA LYS A 42 -6.85 11.22 10.77
C LYS A 42 -7.39 10.03 9.99
N THR A 43 -8.20 10.33 8.99
CA THR A 43 -8.74 9.33 8.06
C THR A 43 -7.78 9.18 6.87
N PRO A 44 -7.20 7.98 6.64
CA PRO A 44 -6.35 7.74 5.48
C PRO A 44 -7.15 7.76 4.19
N PRO A 45 -6.51 8.05 3.05
CA PRO A 45 -7.12 7.81 1.76
C PRO A 45 -7.28 6.31 1.49
N THR A 46 -8.39 5.93 0.86
CA THR A 46 -8.68 4.54 0.47
C THR A 46 -8.16 4.27 -0.94
N HIS A 47 -7.20 3.36 -1.09
CA HIS A 47 -6.72 2.91 -2.39
C HIS A 47 -7.65 1.81 -2.93
N THR A 48 -8.08 1.95 -4.18
CA THR A 48 -8.91 0.98 -4.89
C THR A 48 -8.72 1.19 -6.38
N LEU A 49 -8.57 0.12 -7.15
CA LEU A 49 -8.40 0.16 -8.60
C LEU A 49 -9.39 -0.77 -9.30
N PRO A 50 -9.83 -0.46 -10.53
CA PRO A 50 -10.56 -1.41 -11.35
C PRO A 50 -9.73 -2.65 -11.66
N LYS A 51 -10.34 -3.84 -11.56
CA LYS A 51 -9.72 -5.10 -12.00
C LYS A 51 -9.85 -5.25 -13.51
N LEU A 52 -8.78 -5.74 -14.16
CA LEU A 52 -8.78 -6.03 -15.59
C LEU A 52 -9.55 -7.33 -15.94
N SER A 53 -9.69 -8.24 -14.97
CA SER A 53 -10.38 -9.52 -15.19
C SER A 53 -11.89 -9.32 -15.34
N LYS A 54 -12.40 -9.56 -16.54
CA LYS A 54 -13.84 -9.50 -16.85
C LYS A 54 -14.68 -10.60 -16.20
N THR A 55 -14.04 -11.59 -15.60
CA THR A 55 -14.67 -12.80 -15.05
C THR A 55 -15.08 -12.67 -13.59
N GLU A 56 -14.64 -11.64 -12.89
CA GLU A 56 -14.94 -11.46 -11.47
C GLU A 56 -16.17 -10.58 -11.27
N TYR A 57 -17.10 -11.04 -10.43
CA TYR A 57 -18.27 -10.25 -9.99
C TYR A 57 -17.88 -8.99 -9.20
N VAL A 58 -16.62 -8.86 -8.79
CA VAL A 58 -16.10 -7.71 -8.04
C VAL A 58 -15.26 -6.85 -8.99
N PRO A 59 -15.75 -5.66 -9.39
CA PRO A 59 -15.11 -4.87 -10.45
C PRO A 59 -13.81 -4.18 -10.00
N ASN A 60 -13.53 -4.15 -8.69
CA ASN A 60 -12.42 -3.42 -8.11
C ASN A 60 -11.54 -4.32 -7.23
N THR A 61 -10.31 -3.88 -6.98
CA THR A 61 -9.42 -4.46 -5.97
C THR A 61 -10.03 -4.34 -4.59
N THR A 62 -9.58 -5.20 -3.67
CA THR A 62 -9.92 -5.05 -2.25
C THR A 62 -9.44 -3.68 -1.78
N PRO A 63 -10.28 -2.86 -1.12
CA PRO A 63 -9.88 -1.54 -0.68
C PRO A 63 -8.73 -1.59 0.33
N ILE A 64 -7.75 -0.70 0.18
CA ILE A 64 -6.67 -0.52 1.15
C ILE A 64 -6.87 0.81 1.85
N ASN A 65 -7.31 0.75 3.10
CA ASN A 65 -7.37 1.90 4.00
C ASN A 65 -6.28 1.70 5.07
N SER A 66 -5.15 2.39 4.92
CA SER A 66 -3.99 2.20 5.79
C SER A 66 -3.39 3.52 6.23
N HIS A 67 -3.16 3.65 7.54
CA HIS A 67 -2.32 4.70 8.10
C HIS A 67 -0.84 4.50 7.79
N SER A 68 -0.44 3.30 7.41
CA SER A 68 0.96 2.95 7.11
C SER A 68 1.23 3.10 5.61
N TYR A 69 2.29 3.83 5.28
CA TYR A 69 2.70 4.04 3.90
C TYR A 69 4.22 4.10 3.76
N ILE A 70 4.73 3.93 2.55
CA ILE A 70 6.14 4.12 2.20
C ILE A 70 6.26 5.07 1.02
N VAL A 71 7.44 5.67 0.89
CA VAL A 71 7.77 6.60 -0.18
C VAL A 71 8.93 6.03 -0.98
N ARG A 72 8.76 5.94 -2.30
CA ARG A 72 9.78 5.51 -3.23
C ARG A 72 10.82 6.61 -3.43
N GLU A 73 12.08 6.26 -3.28
CA GLU A 73 13.21 7.20 -3.23
C GLU A 73 13.48 7.85 -4.60
N THR A 74 13.25 7.13 -5.69
CA THR A 74 13.60 7.60 -7.05
C THR A 74 12.68 8.67 -7.60
N ASP A 75 11.41 8.70 -7.18
CA ASP A 75 10.38 9.56 -7.78
C ASP A 75 9.29 10.02 -6.78
N ASN A 76 9.53 9.84 -5.49
CA ASN A 76 8.65 10.27 -4.40
C ASN A 76 7.25 9.64 -4.42
N ARG A 77 7.02 8.56 -5.17
CA ARG A 77 5.71 7.90 -5.22
C ARG A 77 5.38 7.19 -3.92
N VAL A 78 4.11 7.24 -3.53
CA VAL A 78 3.63 6.61 -2.30
C VAL A 78 3.04 5.22 -2.56
N ALA A 79 3.27 4.30 -1.62
CA ALA A 79 2.47 3.09 -1.51
C ALA A 79 1.88 2.95 -0.10
N SER A 80 0.57 2.71 -0.01
CA SER A 80 -0.09 2.29 1.22
C SER A 80 0.21 0.81 1.47
N VAL A 81 0.59 0.48 2.69
CA VAL A 81 0.92 -0.90 3.10
C VAL A 81 0.09 -1.29 4.30
N SER A 82 -0.50 -2.48 4.28
CA SER A 82 -1.29 -2.96 5.42
C SER A 82 -1.30 -4.47 5.50
N ILE A 83 -1.63 -4.97 6.67
CA ILE A 83 -2.00 -6.35 6.89
C ILE A 83 -3.50 -6.33 7.17
N GLN A 84 -4.27 -6.98 6.30
CA GLN A 84 -5.72 -7.08 6.44
C GLN A 84 -6.09 -8.55 6.41
N ASP A 85 -6.85 -9.01 7.41
CA ASP A 85 -7.16 -10.41 7.65
C ASP A 85 -5.90 -11.29 7.65
N LYS A 86 -5.69 -12.04 6.57
CA LYS A 86 -4.53 -12.90 6.31
C LYS A 86 -3.85 -12.52 5.02
N SER A 87 -3.82 -11.23 4.69
CA SER A 87 -3.22 -10.73 3.45
C SER A 87 -2.32 -9.53 3.72
N PHE A 88 -1.14 -9.56 3.12
CA PHE A 88 -0.32 -8.38 2.95
C PHE A 88 -0.82 -7.62 1.74
N CYS A 89 -1.20 -6.36 1.94
CA CYS A 89 -1.76 -5.49 0.91
C CYS A 89 -0.82 -4.31 0.66
N PHE A 90 -0.59 -4.03 -0.62
CA PHE A 90 0.31 -2.99 -1.09
C PHE A 90 -0.32 -2.26 -2.28
N GLY A 91 -0.69 -0.99 -2.09
CA GLY A 91 -1.37 -0.18 -3.09
C GLY A 91 -0.55 1.06 -3.44
N VAL A 92 -0.15 1.20 -4.71
CA VAL A 92 0.67 2.31 -5.19
C VAL A 92 -0.21 3.44 -5.68
N TRP A 93 0.08 4.64 -5.21
CA TRP A 93 -0.56 5.87 -5.66
C TRP A 93 0.24 6.49 -6.79
N ASP A 94 -0.44 6.97 -7.82
CA ASP A 94 0.15 7.90 -8.79
C ASP A 94 0.16 9.32 -8.22
N LYS A 95 0.85 9.47 -7.08
CA LYS A 95 0.99 10.70 -6.29
C LYS A 95 2.32 10.72 -5.59
N THR A 96 2.89 11.92 -5.49
CA THR A 96 4.00 12.22 -4.59
C THR A 96 3.55 12.12 -3.12
N GLU A 97 4.50 12.09 -2.18
CA GLU A 97 4.17 12.11 -0.75
C GLU A 97 3.32 13.34 -0.36
N GLU A 98 3.66 14.52 -0.85
CA GLU A 98 2.91 15.74 -0.53
C GLU A 98 1.47 15.67 -1.03
N GLU A 99 1.27 15.24 -2.27
CA GLU A 99 -0.07 15.10 -2.86
C GLU A 99 -0.90 14.03 -2.16
N PHE A 100 -0.27 12.92 -1.76
CA PHE A 100 -0.90 11.87 -0.97
C PHE A 100 -1.35 12.39 0.39
N LEU A 101 -0.50 13.13 1.10
CA LEU A 101 -0.82 13.69 2.41
C LEU A 101 -1.93 14.73 2.37
N ARG A 102 -2.11 15.44 1.25
CA ARG A 102 -3.27 16.34 1.04
C ARG A 102 -4.60 15.61 0.92
N MET A 103 -4.60 14.29 0.68
CA MET A 103 -5.83 13.48 0.63
C MET A 103 -6.29 13.01 2.02
N VAL A 104 -5.40 13.04 3.00
CA VAL A 104 -5.70 12.66 4.39
C VAL A 104 -6.68 13.68 4.99
N LYS A 105 -7.73 13.20 5.64
CA LYS A 105 -8.79 14.04 6.23
C LYS A 105 -8.74 14.06 7.75
#